data_AF-A0A8D8JI70-F1
#
_entry.id   AF-A0A8D8JI70-F1
#
_cell.length_a   1.000
_cell.length_b   1.000
_cell.length_c   1.000
_cell.angle_alpha   90.00
_cell.angle_beta   90.00
_cell.angle_gamma   90.00
#
_symmetry.space_group_name_H-M   'P 1'
#
loop_
_entity.id
_entity.type
_entity.pdbx_description
1 polymer ?
#
loop_
_entity_poly.entity_id
_entity_poly.type
_entity_poly.pdbx_seq_one_letter_code
_entity_poly.pdbx_strand_id
1 'polypeptide(L)'
;MKAFGAIGALVVLLAVQASGDNVTSPGLPIVMWHGMGDTCCFPFSLGGFKKFLEAELGVYVKSLEIGNSIVTDYKSGYLIHPNRQVEDVCNQLNGDPQLANGYNAIGFSQGGQFLRAIAQRCPTPRMNNLITLGGQHQGVFGLPDCPSISSKTCEYFRQLLNYAAYASWVQNYLVQATYWHDPLNELAYKESSTFLADINNERTVNETYIE
;
A
#
# COMPACT_ATOMS: atom_id res chain seq x y z
N MET A 1 55.02 35.67 -61.01
CA MET A 1 53.62 35.20 -61.11
C MET A 1 53.60 33.74 -60.71
N LYS A 2 53.14 33.41 -59.49
CA LYS A 2 53.03 32.04 -58.99
C LYS A 2 51.55 31.69 -58.87
N ALA A 3 51.19 30.52 -59.39
CA ALA A 3 49.83 30.01 -59.49
C ALA A 3 49.22 29.69 -58.12
N PHE A 4 47.94 30.01 -57.94
CA PHE A 4 47.11 29.57 -56.82
C PHE A 4 46.55 28.18 -57.13
N GLY A 5 46.89 27.18 -56.32
CA GLY A 5 46.22 25.88 -56.30
C GLY A 5 45.22 25.84 -55.14
N ALA A 6 43.94 25.65 -55.44
CA ALA A 6 42.90 25.44 -54.44
C ALA A 6 42.83 23.94 -54.09
N ILE A 7 43.04 23.61 -52.82
CA ILE A 7 42.80 22.27 -52.27
C ILE A 7 41.37 22.25 -51.73
N GLY A 8 40.46 21.59 -52.44
CA GLY A 8 39.11 21.33 -51.98
C GLY A 8 39.10 20.20 -50.95
N ALA A 9 38.71 20.49 -49.71
CA ALA A 9 38.47 19.48 -48.69
C ALA A 9 37.11 18.81 -48.92
N LEU A 10 37.13 17.52 -49.23
CA LEU A 10 35.92 16.68 -49.34
C LEU A 10 35.51 16.25 -47.92
N VAL A 11 34.46 16.86 -47.37
CA VAL A 11 33.86 16.42 -46.10
C VAL A 11 32.90 15.28 -46.40
N VAL A 12 33.32 14.05 -46.08
CA VAL A 12 32.43 12.88 -46.10
C VAL A 12 31.62 12.88 -44.81
N LEU A 13 30.36 13.31 -44.89
CA LEU A 13 29.39 13.15 -43.80
C LEU A 13 28.95 11.67 -43.75
N LEU A 14 29.52 10.92 -42.82
CA LEU A 14 28.98 9.62 -42.40
C LEU A 14 27.71 9.88 -41.58
N ALA A 15 26.55 9.71 -42.21
CA ALA A 15 25.27 9.68 -41.51
C ALA A 15 25.19 8.38 -40.69
N VAL A 16 25.48 8.48 -39.39
CA VAL A 16 25.13 7.42 -38.43
C VAL A 16 23.61 7.46 -38.28
N GLN A 17 22.91 6.53 -38.93
CA GLN A 17 21.51 6.26 -38.60
C GLN A 17 21.49 5.61 -37.21
N ALA A 18 21.29 6.44 -36.18
CA ALA A 18 20.86 5.95 -34.89
C ALA A 18 19.43 5.41 -35.08
N SER A 19 19.29 4.11 -35.24
CA SER A 19 18.04 3.41 -34.95
C SER A 19 17.82 3.52 -33.44
N GLY A 20 17.23 4.64 -33.03
CA GLY A 20 16.68 4.79 -31.71
C GLY A 20 15.48 3.88 -31.60
N ASP A 21 15.72 2.62 -31.23
CA ASP A 21 14.69 1.85 -30.55
C ASP A 21 14.38 2.63 -29.29
N ASN A 22 13.24 3.35 -29.33
CA ASN A 22 12.68 4.02 -28.17
C ASN A 22 12.18 2.90 -27.25
N VAL A 23 13.10 2.21 -26.58
CA VAL A 23 12.78 1.32 -25.47
C VAL A 23 12.33 2.23 -24.35
N THR A 24 11.07 2.65 -24.39
CA THR A 24 10.35 3.08 -23.21
C THR A 24 10.41 1.88 -22.28
N SER A 25 11.34 1.89 -21.33
CA SER A 25 11.32 0.94 -20.22
C SER A 25 9.89 0.96 -19.70
N PRO A 26 9.15 -0.17 -19.74
CA PRO A 26 7.80 -0.20 -19.21
C PRO A 26 7.87 0.35 -17.78
N GLY A 27 7.03 1.34 -17.46
CA GLY A 27 6.96 1.86 -16.11
C GLY A 27 6.72 0.71 -15.13
N LEU A 28 7.26 0.83 -13.91
CA LEU A 28 7.06 -0.19 -12.89
C LEU A 28 5.56 -0.45 -12.69
N PRO A 29 5.15 -1.72 -12.52
CA PRO A 29 3.78 -2.07 -12.17
C PRO A 29 3.29 -1.34 -10.91
N ILE A 30 1.98 -1.21 -10.79
CA ILE A 30 1.33 -0.63 -9.61
C ILE A 30 0.49 -1.70 -8.90
N VAL A 31 0.73 -1.88 -7.61
CA VAL A 31 -0.10 -2.67 -6.71
C VAL A 31 -1.02 -1.72 -5.92
N MET A 32 -2.32 -2.00 -5.91
CA MET A 32 -3.30 -1.22 -5.16
C MET A 32 -3.94 -2.06 -4.05
N TRP A 33 -4.15 -1.45 -2.88
CA TRP A 33 -4.90 -2.06 -1.78
C TRP A 33 -6.04 -1.15 -1.32
N HIS A 34 -7.27 -1.63 -1.43
CA HIS A 34 -8.47 -0.89 -1.06
C HIS A 34 -8.60 -0.66 0.46
N GLY A 35 -9.51 0.25 0.82
CA GLY A 35 -9.87 0.55 2.20
C GLY A 35 -11.01 -0.32 2.74
N MET A 36 -11.42 -0.02 3.98
CA MET A 36 -12.61 -0.63 4.60
C MET A 36 -13.87 -0.37 3.77
N GLY A 37 -14.70 -1.40 3.55
CA GLY A 37 -15.99 -1.24 2.85
C GLY A 37 -15.88 -1.12 1.33
N ASP A 38 -14.74 -1.48 0.77
CA ASP A 38 -14.50 -1.47 -0.68
C ASP A 38 -13.94 -2.82 -1.14
N THR A 39 -13.63 -2.95 -2.43
CA THR A 39 -13.09 -4.17 -3.04
C THR A 39 -12.02 -3.81 -4.08
N CYS A 40 -11.34 -4.82 -4.60
CA CYS A 40 -10.40 -4.68 -5.72
C CYS A 40 -10.99 -4.00 -6.96
N CYS A 41 -12.30 -4.10 -7.15
CA CYS A 41 -12.85 -4.17 -8.50
C CYS A 41 -14.10 -3.33 -8.72
N PHE A 42 -14.63 -2.66 -7.70
CA PHE A 42 -15.81 -1.80 -7.89
C PHE A 42 -15.51 -0.68 -8.91
N PRO A 43 -16.33 -0.55 -9.97
CA PRO A 43 -16.04 0.37 -11.07
C PRO A 43 -16.11 1.84 -10.67
N PHE A 44 -16.83 2.15 -9.57
CA PHE A 44 -16.94 3.49 -9.00
C PHE A 44 -15.83 3.83 -7.99
N SER A 45 -14.93 2.87 -7.70
CA SER A 45 -13.79 3.04 -6.79
C SER A 45 -12.50 2.48 -7.42
N LEU A 46 -11.83 1.50 -6.80
CA LEU A 46 -10.54 0.97 -7.27
C LEU A 46 -10.60 0.38 -8.69
N GLY A 47 -11.71 -0.21 -9.11
CA GLY A 47 -11.86 -0.70 -10.48
C GLY A 47 -11.83 0.43 -11.51
N GLY A 48 -12.38 1.61 -11.18
CA GLY A 48 -12.29 2.81 -11.99
C GLY A 48 -10.89 3.43 -11.94
N PHE A 49 -10.31 3.52 -10.75
CA PHE A 49 -8.97 4.08 -10.56
C PHE A 49 -7.87 3.25 -11.24
N LYS A 50 -8.01 1.92 -11.22
CA LYS A 50 -7.16 0.99 -11.97
C LYS A 50 -7.16 1.31 -13.45
N LYS A 51 -8.35 1.42 -14.07
CA LYS A 51 -8.49 1.73 -15.50
C LYS A 51 -7.88 3.08 -15.85
N PHE A 52 -8.05 4.07 -14.98
CA PHE A 52 -7.42 5.38 -15.12
C PHE A 52 -5.89 5.27 -15.13
N LEU A 53 -5.28 4.57 -14.17
CA LEU A 53 -3.83 4.38 -14.12
C LEU A 53 -3.30 3.60 -15.33
N GLU A 54 -3.99 2.53 -15.75
CA GLU A 54 -3.61 1.77 -16.95
C GLU A 54 -3.64 2.64 -18.21
N ALA A 55 -4.64 3.52 -18.34
CA ALA A 55 -4.78 4.41 -19.49
C ALA A 55 -3.74 5.55 -19.51
N GLU A 56 -3.48 6.18 -18.37
CA GLU A 56 -2.57 7.33 -18.27
C GLU A 56 -1.10 6.92 -18.27
N LEU A 57 -0.76 5.77 -17.67
CA LEU A 57 0.63 5.37 -17.45
C LEU A 57 1.08 4.20 -18.34
N GLY A 58 0.14 3.42 -18.91
CA GLY A 58 0.48 2.26 -19.75
C GLY A 58 1.22 1.15 -19.01
N VAL A 59 1.03 1.02 -17.69
CA VAL A 59 1.69 0.01 -16.83
C VAL A 59 0.72 -1.08 -16.37
N TYR A 60 1.26 -2.24 -15.98
CA TYR A 60 0.46 -3.28 -15.33
C TYR A 60 -0.04 -2.82 -13.96
N VAL A 61 -1.35 -2.93 -13.72
CA VAL A 61 -1.96 -2.58 -12.42
C VAL A 61 -2.64 -3.79 -11.79
N LYS A 62 -2.12 -4.21 -10.63
CA LYS A 62 -2.68 -5.26 -9.77
C LYS A 62 -3.47 -4.61 -8.64
N SER A 63 -4.80 -4.65 -8.73
CA SER A 63 -5.63 -4.37 -7.55
C SER A 63 -5.78 -5.65 -6.74
N LEU A 64 -5.33 -5.63 -5.49
CA LEU A 64 -5.35 -6.78 -4.60
C LEU A 64 -6.80 -7.16 -4.26
N GLU A 65 -7.10 -8.45 -4.32
CA GLU A 65 -8.35 -9.08 -3.87
C GLU A 65 -7.98 -10.06 -2.76
N ILE A 66 -8.65 -9.96 -1.62
CA ILE A 66 -8.45 -10.87 -0.49
C ILE A 66 -9.51 -11.98 -0.54
N GLY A 67 -9.04 -13.23 -0.63
CA GLY A 67 -9.88 -14.40 -0.80
C GLY A 67 -10.19 -14.71 -2.26
N ASN A 68 -11.35 -15.31 -2.51
CA ASN A 68 -11.72 -15.89 -3.82
C ASN A 68 -13.04 -15.33 -4.40
N SER A 69 -13.54 -14.23 -3.83
CA SER A 69 -14.72 -13.54 -4.34
C SER A 69 -14.79 -12.10 -3.82
N ILE A 70 -15.44 -11.23 -4.60
CA ILE A 70 -15.77 -9.85 -4.22
C ILE A 70 -16.48 -9.75 -2.85
N VAL A 71 -17.29 -10.75 -2.48
CA VAL A 71 -17.98 -10.77 -1.17
C VAL A 71 -16.98 -11.03 -0.04
N THR A 72 -16.04 -11.97 -0.25
CA THR A 72 -14.97 -12.25 0.71
C THR A 72 -14.04 -11.04 0.82
N ASP A 73 -13.70 -10.42 -0.31
CA ASP A 73 -12.85 -9.24 -0.40
C ASP A 73 -13.44 -8.05 0.36
N TYR A 74 -14.73 -7.75 0.14
CA TYR A 74 -15.45 -6.72 0.89
C TYR A 74 -15.44 -6.99 2.40
N LYS A 75 -15.74 -8.24 2.81
CA LYS A 75 -15.73 -8.64 4.22
C LYS A 75 -14.33 -8.61 4.82
N SER A 76 -13.29 -8.80 4.02
CA SER A 76 -11.90 -8.75 4.47
C SER A 76 -11.57 -7.41 5.10
N GLY A 77 -12.15 -6.32 4.59
CA GLY A 77 -11.99 -4.97 5.14
C GLY A 77 -12.44 -4.83 6.59
N TYR A 78 -13.24 -5.77 7.10
CA TYR A 78 -13.82 -5.75 8.45
C TYR A 78 -13.40 -6.95 9.31
N LEU A 79 -13.35 -8.15 8.72
CA LEU A 79 -13.43 -9.41 9.48
C LEU A 79 -12.25 -10.37 9.32
N ILE A 80 -11.32 -10.12 8.39
CA ILE A 80 -10.15 -10.97 8.20
C ILE A 80 -8.95 -10.30 8.86
N HIS A 81 -8.34 -10.96 9.83
CA HIS A 81 -7.20 -10.39 10.57
C HIS A 81 -6.08 -9.87 9.64
N PRO A 82 -5.55 -8.64 9.81
CA PRO A 82 -4.56 -8.07 8.89
C PRO A 82 -3.29 -8.91 8.70
N ASN A 83 -2.77 -9.56 9.75
CA ASN A 83 -1.64 -10.51 9.61
C ASN A 83 -1.91 -11.61 8.56
N ARG A 84 -3.13 -12.14 8.49
CA ARG A 84 -3.51 -13.16 7.49
C ARG A 84 -3.62 -12.55 6.10
N GLN A 85 -4.17 -11.33 5.99
CA GLN A 85 -4.24 -10.64 4.70
C GLN A 85 -2.83 -10.31 4.17
N VAL A 86 -1.93 -9.86 5.05
CA VAL A 86 -0.53 -9.58 4.70
C VAL A 86 0.16 -10.85 4.20
N GLU A 87 0.00 -11.99 4.88
CA GLU A 87 0.54 -13.27 4.42
C GLU A 87 0.00 -13.69 3.05
N ASP A 88 -1.32 -13.59 2.84
CA ASP A 88 -1.95 -13.87 1.56
C ASP A 88 -1.41 -12.97 0.45
N VAL A 89 -1.33 -11.67 0.70
CA VAL A 89 -0.79 -10.69 -0.26
C VAL A 89 0.68 -10.95 -0.55
N CYS A 90 1.52 -11.26 0.45
CA CYS A 90 2.92 -11.64 0.20
C CYS A 90 3.01 -12.84 -0.77
N ASN A 91 2.11 -13.83 -0.65
CA ASN A 91 2.06 -14.96 -1.57
C ASN A 91 1.58 -14.55 -2.97
N GLN A 92 0.55 -13.70 -3.06
CA GLN A 92 0.05 -13.17 -4.33
C GLN A 92 1.14 -12.38 -5.08
N LEU A 93 1.91 -11.55 -4.37
CA LEU A 93 2.97 -10.74 -4.94
C LEU A 93 4.15 -11.59 -5.42
N ASN A 94 4.57 -12.60 -4.64
CA ASN A 94 5.61 -13.54 -5.03
C ASN A 94 5.21 -14.44 -6.20
N GLY A 95 3.91 -14.73 -6.34
CA GLY A 95 3.36 -15.55 -7.42
C GLY A 95 3.13 -14.80 -8.74
N ASP A 96 3.26 -13.47 -8.77
CA ASP A 96 2.99 -12.67 -9.97
C ASP A 96 4.31 -12.33 -10.72
N PRO A 97 4.60 -12.96 -11.87
CA PRO A 97 5.85 -12.74 -12.59
C PRO A 97 6.00 -11.32 -13.13
N GLN A 98 4.91 -10.55 -13.28
CA GLN A 98 4.99 -9.16 -13.70
C GLN A 98 5.57 -8.26 -12.62
N LEU A 99 5.51 -8.68 -11.35
CA LEU A 99 6.00 -7.92 -10.20
C LEU A 99 7.44 -8.31 -9.81
N ALA A 100 8.03 -9.33 -10.46
CA ALA A 100 9.32 -9.90 -10.09
C ALA A 100 10.48 -8.87 -10.09
N ASN A 101 10.41 -7.86 -10.96
CA ASN A 101 11.40 -6.78 -11.06
C ASN A 101 11.08 -5.56 -10.18
N GLY A 102 10.15 -5.73 -9.23
CA GLY A 102 9.68 -4.69 -8.32
C GLY A 102 8.44 -3.96 -8.83
N TYR A 103 7.83 -3.18 -7.92
CA TYR A 103 6.55 -2.51 -8.16
C TYR A 103 6.42 -1.24 -7.31
N ASN A 104 5.54 -0.33 -7.72
CA ASN A 104 5.04 0.76 -6.88
C ASN A 104 3.75 0.33 -6.19
N ALA A 105 3.44 0.88 -5.02
CA ALA A 105 2.26 0.52 -4.25
C ALA A 105 1.42 1.76 -3.90
N ILE A 106 0.10 1.65 -4.00
CA ILE A 106 -0.87 2.68 -3.61
C ILE A 106 -1.90 2.09 -2.65
N GLY A 107 -1.88 2.54 -1.40
CA GLY A 107 -2.83 2.11 -0.37
C GLY A 107 -3.88 3.15 -0.07
N PHE A 108 -5.14 2.74 -0.05
CA PHE A 108 -6.28 3.62 0.23
C PHE A 108 -6.79 3.38 1.65
N SER A 109 -6.90 4.44 2.44
CA SER A 109 -7.32 4.33 3.85
C SER A 109 -6.54 3.22 4.57
N GLN A 110 -7.20 2.23 5.18
CA GLN A 110 -6.51 1.17 5.90
C GLN A 110 -5.50 0.36 5.05
N GLY A 111 -5.71 0.28 3.72
CA GLY A 111 -4.77 -0.35 2.80
C GLY A 111 -3.38 0.30 2.80
N GLY A 112 -3.27 1.57 3.24
CA GLY A 112 -2.00 2.27 3.40
C GLY A 112 -1.09 1.62 4.44
N GLN A 113 -1.58 1.42 5.67
CA GLN A 113 -0.79 0.73 6.71
C GLN A 113 -0.62 -0.77 6.43
N PHE A 114 -1.51 -1.39 5.65
CA PHE A 114 -1.34 -2.78 5.26
C PHE A 114 -0.21 -2.95 4.24
N LEU A 115 -0.12 -2.08 3.24
CA LEU A 115 1.03 -2.06 2.32
C LEU A 115 2.33 -1.66 3.02
N ARG A 116 2.28 -0.81 4.05
CA ARG A 116 3.45 -0.59 4.91
C ARG A 116 3.89 -1.89 5.59
N ALA A 117 2.96 -2.69 6.10
CA ALA A 117 3.28 -4.00 6.67
C ALA A 117 3.87 -4.97 5.62
N ILE A 118 3.45 -4.90 4.35
CA ILE A 118 4.07 -5.65 3.25
C ILE A 118 5.52 -5.24 3.08
N ALA A 119 5.81 -3.94 2.99
CA ALA A 119 7.18 -3.43 2.87
C ALA A 119 8.09 -3.93 4.02
N GLN A 120 7.54 -4.00 5.24
CA GLN A 120 8.27 -4.47 6.42
C GLN A 120 8.45 -6.00 6.48
N ARG A 121 7.45 -6.78 6.05
CA ARG A 121 7.39 -8.24 6.32
C ARG A 121 7.71 -9.12 5.12
N CYS A 122 7.52 -8.63 3.90
CA CYS A 122 7.89 -9.34 2.68
C CYS A 122 8.59 -8.38 1.69
N PRO A 123 9.91 -8.19 1.84
CA PRO A 123 10.68 -7.26 1.02
C PRO A 123 10.85 -7.72 -0.45
N THR A 124 10.45 -8.95 -0.77
CA THR A 124 10.50 -9.53 -2.12
C THR A 124 9.08 -9.91 -2.59
N PRO A 125 8.68 -9.52 -3.82
CA PRO A 125 9.40 -8.61 -4.74
C PRO A 125 9.53 -7.19 -4.18
N ARG A 126 10.52 -6.43 -4.65
CA ARG A 126 10.86 -5.11 -4.09
C ARG A 126 9.75 -4.09 -4.32
N MET A 127 9.19 -3.55 -3.24
CA MET A 127 8.38 -2.32 -3.29
C MET A 127 9.31 -1.11 -3.47
N ASN A 128 9.13 -0.36 -4.54
CA ASN A 128 9.97 0.80 -4.88
C ASN A 128 9.45 2.10 -4.29
N ASN A 129 8.15 2.37 -4.45
CA ASN A 129 7.48 3.52 -3.84
C ASN A 129 6.21 3.05 -3.14
N LEU A 130 5.94 3.62 -1.97
CA LEU A 130 4.68 3.45 -1.25
C LEU A 130 3.97 4.81 -1.18
N ILE A 131 2.79 4.89 -1.80
CA ILE A 131 1.90 6.04 -1.73
C ILE A 131 0.71 5.66 -0.85
N THR A 132 0.42 6.45 0.18
CA THR A 132 -0.72 6.19 1.06
C THR A 132 -1.71 7.35 1.01
N LEU A 133 -2.96 7.03 0.67
CA LEU A 133 -4.04 8.00 0.51
C LEU A 133 -4.95 7.91 1.73
N GLY A 134 -4.66 8.74 2.72
CA GLY A 134 -5.41 8.80 3.99
C GLY A 134 -5.17 7.62 4.92
N GLY A 135 -4.00 6.95 4.83
CA GLY A 135 -3.66 5.80 5.69
C GLY A 135 -3.45 6.18 7.15
N GLN A 136 -3.81 5.27 8.06
CA GLN A 136 -3.78 5.49 9.50
C GLN A 136 -2.54 4.84 10.13
N HIS A 137 -1.36 5.36 9.81
CA HIS A 137 -0.10 4.75 10.22
C HIS A 137 0.16 4.73 11.74
N GLN A 138 -0.50 5.61 12.49
CA GLN A 138 -0.53 5.63 13.96
C GLN A 138 -1.87 5.16 14.52
N GLY A 139 -2.66 4.44 13.72
CA GLY A 139 -3.98 3.97 14.13
C GLY A 139 -5.00 5.08 14.25
N VAL A 140 -6.09 4.77 14.95
CA VAL A 140 -7.20 5.69 15.21
C VAL A 140 -7.62 5.65 16.67
N PHE A 141 -8.11 6.80 17.14
CA PHE A 141 -8.67 6.96 18.48
C PHE A 141 -9.98 7.76 18.46
N GLY A 142 -10.94 7.27 17.71
CA GLY A 142 -12.23 7.93 17.57
C GLY A 142 -13.18 7.16 16.69
N LEU A 143 -14.47 7.44 16.86
CA LEU A 143 -15.51 6.97 15.96
C LEU A 143 -15.76 8.04 14.89
N PRO A 144 -15.96 7.65 13.61
CA PRO A 144 -16.42 8.58 12.58
C PRO A 144 -17.66 9.34 13.05
N ASP A 145 -17.70 10.65 12.79
CA ASP A 145 -18.80 11.56 13.14
C ASP A 145 -19.18 11.60 14.64
N CYS A 146 -18.28 11.18 15.54
CA CYS A 146 -18.49 11.23 17.00
C CYS A 146 -17.38 12.07 17.67
N PRO A 147 -17.46 13.41 17.62
CA PRO A 147 -16.47 14.27 18.28
C PRO A 147 -16.55 14.10 19.80
N SER A 148 -15.50 13.53 20.39
CA SER A 148 -15.40 13.24 21.85
C SER A 148 -15.59 14.50 22.72
N ILE A 149 -15.33 15.68 22.14
CA ILE A 149 -15.37 16.97 22.83
C ILE A 149 -16.82 17.49 23.04
N SER A 150 -17.81 17.01 22.29
CA SER A 150 -19.18 17.58 22.33
C SER A 150 -20.26 16.69 22.96
N SER A 151 -20.03 15.37 23.07
CA SER A 151 -21.07 14.42 23.48
C SER A 151 -20.57 13.46 24.55
N LYS A 152 -21.16 13.54 25.76
CA LYS A 152 -20.91 12.58 26.87
C LYS A 152 -21.21 11.13 26.44
N THR A 153 -22.11 10.94 25.49
CA THR A 153 -22.45 9.63 24.93
C THR A 153 -21.34 9.11 24.03
N CYS A 154 -20.76 9.95 23.16
CA CYS A 154 -19.59 9.58 22.35
C CYS A 154 -18.39 9.19 23.23
N GLU A 155 -18.16 9.94 24.30
CA GLU A 155 -17.09 9.66 25.25
C GLU A 155 -17.29 8.32 25.98
N TYR A 156 -18.52 8.01 26.40
CA TYR A 156 -18.85 6.71 27.00
C TYR A 156 -18.66 5.55 26.01
N PHE A 157 -19.14 5.68 24.77
CA PHE A 157 -18.93 4.65 23.74
C PHE A 157 -17.44 4.48 23.41
N ARG A 158 -16.66 5.57 23.38
CA ARG A 158 -15.20 5.51 23.19
C ARG A 158 -14.52 4.73 24.32
N GLN A 159 -14.88 4.99 25.58
CA GLN A 159 -14.32 4.25 26.72
C GLN A 159 -14.71 2.77 26.71
N LEU A 160 -15.96 2.45 26.33
CA LEU A 160 -16.40 1.06 26.15
C LEU A 160 -15.62 0.36 25.03
N LEU A 161 -15.40 1.06 23.91
CA LEU A 161 -14.63 0.55 22.79
C LEU A 161 -13.15 0.37 23.13
N ASN A 162 -12.54 1.18 24.00
CA ASN A 162 -11.16 0.96 24.45
C ASN A 162 -11.01 -0.40 25.15
N TYR A 163 -11.93 -0.73 26.06
CA TYR A 163 -11.89 -2.02 26.75
C TYR A 163 -12.23 -3.18 25.80
N ALA A 164 -13.24 -3.00 24.94
CA ALA A 164 -13.65 -4.03 24.00
C ALA A 164 -12.63 -4.27 22.89
N ALA A 165 -11.98 -3.22 22.37
CA ALA A 165 -11.03 -3.31 21.27
C ALA A 165 -9.84 -4.20 21.63
N TYR A 166 -9.34 -4.11 22.86
CA TYR A 166 -8.18 -4.90 23.31
C TYR A 166 -8.54 -6.30 23.83
N ALA A 167 -9.81 -6.68 23.86
CA ALA A 167 -10.19 -8.07 24.13
C ALA A 167 -9.65 -8.98 23.03
N SER A 168 -9.01 -10.10 23.41
CA SER A 168 -8.30 -10.97 22.45
C SER A 168 -9.19 -11.49 21.32
N TRP A 169 -10.47 -11.77 21.58
CA TRP A 169 -11.40 -12.18 20.52
C TRP A 169 -11.69 -11.03 19.54
N VAL A 170 -11.83 -9.78 20.02
CA VAL A 170 -12.05 -8.62 19.14
C VAL A 170 -10.82 -8.36 18.28
N GLN A 171 -9.62 -8.38 18.87
CA GLN A 171 -8.36 -8.28 18.11
C GLN A 171 -8.24 -9.36 17.03
N ASN A 172 -8.73 -10.58 17.29
CA ASN A 172 -8.65 -11.68 16.33
C ASN A 172 -9.67 -11.61 15.18
N TYR A 173 -10.80 -10.94 15.39
CA TYR A 173 -11.92 -10.92 14.42
C TYR A 173 -12.14 -9.56 13.76
N LEU A 174 -11.96 -8.44 14.45
CA LEU A 174 -12.31 -7.12 13.95
C LEU A 174 -11.06 -6.36 13.51
N VAL A 175 -10.96 -6.10 12.20
CA VAL A 175 -9.82 -5.40 11.59
C VAL A 175 -9.56 -4.05 12.24
N GLN A 176 -10.61 -3.28 12.49
CA GLN A 176 -10.52 -1.93 13.06
C GLN A 176 -9.89 -1.94 14.47
N ALA A 177 -10.12 -2.98 15.24
CA ALA A 177 -9.56 -3.09 16.59
C ALA A 177 -8.04 -3.28 16.54
N THR A 178 -7.51 -3.96 15.52
CA THR A 178 -6.07 -4.25 15.40
C THR A 178 -5.20 -3.03 15.16
N TYR A 179 -5.80 -1.90 14.79
CA TYR A 179 -5.16 -0.59 14.68
C TYR A 179 -5.86 0.49 15.53
N TRP A 180 -6.63 0.07 16.54
CA TRP A 180 -7.12 0.99 17.58
C TRP A 180 -5.95 1.37 18.50
N HIS A 181 -5.69 2.66 18.61
CA HIS A 181 -4.58 3.20 19.38
C HIS A 181 -5.13 4.13 20.45
N ASP A 182 -5.12 3.69 21.72
CA ASP A 182 -5.58 4.48 22.86
C ASP A 182 -4.41 5.27 23.48
N PRO A 183 -4.24 6.57 23.16
CA PRO A 183 -3.17 7.40 23.72
C PRO A 183 -3.33 7.65 25.22
N LEU A 184 -4.49 7.35 25.82
CA LEU A 184 -4.71 7.49 27.26
C LEU A 184 -4.26 6.23 28.03
N ASN A 185 -4.11 5.10 27.34
CA ASN A 185 -3.64 3.85 27.92
C ASN A 185 -2.68 3.13 26.97
N GLU A 186 -1.55 3.79 26.72
CA GLU A 186 -0.46 3.29 25.88
C GLU A 186 0.00 1.88 26.26
N LEU A 187 0.08 1.56 27.55
CA LEU A 187 0.51 0.24 28.00
C LEU A 187 -0.44 -0.85 27.48
N ALA A 188 -1.75 -0.66 27.62
CA ALA A 188 -2.75 -1.61 27.12
C ALA A 188 -2.70 -1.75 25.59
N TYR A 189 -2.51 -0.64 24.86
CA TYR A 189 -2.31 -0.64 23.42
C TYR A 189 -1.09 -1.50 23.03
N LYS A 190 0.08 -1.21 23.61
CA LYS A 190 1.34 -1.90 23.32
C LYS A 190 1.26 -3.37 23.63
N GLU A 191 0.64 -3.75 24.74
CA GLU A 191 0.52 -5.15 25.13
C GLU A 191 -0.53 -5.90 24.29
N SER A 192 -1.62 -5.26 23.89
CA SER A 192 -2.80 -5.97 23.35
C SER A 192 -2.98 -5.87 21.83
N SER A 193 -2.48 -4.82 21.17
CA SER A 193 -2.65 -4.64 19.72
C SER A 193 -1.96 -5.77 18.93
N THR A 194 -2.70 -6.55 18.16
CA THR A 194 -2.15 -7.71 17.42
C THR A 194 -1.53 -7.36 16.06
N PHE A 195 -1.67 -6.11 15.62
CA PHE A 195 -1.14 -5.64 14.33
C PHE A 195 -0.36 -4.34 14.44
N LEU A 196 -0.99 -3.22 14.82
CA LEU A 196 -0.37 -1.91 14.71
C LEU A 196 0.87 -1.74 15.60
N ALA A 197 0.78 -2.16 16.86
CA ALA A 197 1.92 -2.14 17.79
C ALA A 197 3.14 -2.94 17.29
N ASP A 198 2.91 -4.01 16.52
CA ASP A 198 4.00 -4.81 15.93
C ASP A 198 4.67 -4.06 14.77
N ILE A 199 3.88 -3.60 13.78
CA ILE A 199 4.42 -2.88 12.62
C ILE A 199 4.95 -1.49 12.97
N ASN A 200 4.74 -1.02 14.20
CA ASN A 200 5.29 0.23 14.75
C ASN A 200 6.45 -0.01 15.73
N ASN A 201 6.94 -1.25 15.91
CA ASN A 201 8.04 -1.57 16.80
C ASN A 201 7.80 -1.16 18.27
N GLU A 202 6.55 -1.18 18.74
CA GLU A 202 6.19 -0.64 20.07
C GLU A 202 6.54 -1.58 21.23
N ARG A 203 6.69 -2.88 20.96
CA ARG A 203 7.06 -3.90 21.96
C ARG A 203 8.55 -4.19 21.95
N THR A 204 9.11 -4.32 20.77
CA THR A 204 10.51 -4.63 20.51
C THR A 204 10.83 -4.09 19.12
N VAL A 205 12.04 -3.55 18.97
CA VAL A 205 12.52 -3.10 17.66
C VAL A 205 12.84 -4.33 16.82
N ASN A 206 12.08 -4.52 15.75
CA ASN A 206 12.38 -5.56 14.78
C ASN A 206 13.38 -5.00 13.76
N GLU A 207 14.64 -5.39 13.90
CA GLU A 207 15.75 -4.95 13.03
C GLU A 207 15.49 -5.28 11.54
N THR A 208 14.71 -6.33 11.24
CA THR A 208 14.37 -6.68 9.85
C THR A 208 13.45 -5.66 9.17
N TYR A 209 12.88 -4.71 9.92
CA TYR A 209 12.01 -3.67 9.39
C TYR A 209 12.75 -2.35 9.07
N ILE A 210 14.06 -2.27 9.32
CA ILE A 210 14.83 -1.01 9.31
C ILE A 210 15.59 -0.78 7.98
N GLU A 211 15.56 -1.74 7.05
CA GLU A 211 16.28 -1.69 5.77
C GLU A 211 15.56 -0.94 4.64
#